data_AF-A0A6C0B1M0-F1
#
_entry.id   AF-A0A6C0B1M0-F1
#
_cell.length_a   1.000
_cell.length_b   1.000
_cell.length_c   1.000
_cell.angle_alpha   90.00
_cell.angle_beta   90.00
_cell.angle_gamma   90.00
#
_symmetry.space_group_name_H-M   'P 1'
#
loop_
_entity.id
_entity.type
_entity.pdbx_description
1 polymer ?
#
loop_
_entity_poly.entity_id
_entity_poly.type
_entity_poly.pdbx_seq_one_letter_code
_entity_poly.pdbx_strand_id
1 'polypeptide(L)'
;TAGRNNQNPNAIAIGNSAGNSTQGTNAIAIGYYAGQNTQGENAIAIGNYASPNGQPPNSIFINATGNSLNISNENACYIAPIRQEQVPPLYGLFYDLSSNEVTYSSKSFIIDHPLDENKYLVHACLEGPESGVYYRGVGEITNNNSTKILLPDYVEALATDLTVQITPIYSEERTTTKILEASRVKNNSFTVHGDNCEFYWIVHGKRMSLDSEPLKSSVEVKGSGPYKWI
;
A
#
# COMPACT_ATOMS: atom_id res chain seq x y z
N THR A 1 -42.44 7.28 2.97
CA THR A 1 -42.68 6.47 1.77
C THR A 1 -41.39 6.31 0.98
N ALA A 2 -41.10 5.10 0.50
CA ALA A 2 -39.93 4.76 -0.33
C ALA A 2 -40.38 4.45 -1.76
N GLY A 3 -39.55 4.70 -2.78
CA GLY A 3 -39.76 4.23 -4.16
C GLY A 3 -41.05 4.71 -4.84
N ARG A 4 -41.38 6.00 -4.72
CA ARG A 4 -42.74 6.55 -4.96
C ARG A 4 -43.09 6.75 -6.43
N ASN A 5 -42.16 7.16 -7.29
CA ASN A 5 -42.52 7.69 -8.61
C ASN A 5 -42.02 6.86 -9.81
N ASN A 6 -40.89 6.15 -9.77
CA ASN A 6 -40.40 5.27 -10.85
C ASN A 6 -39.37 4.23 -10.35
N GLN A 7 -39.80 3.00 -10.08
CA GLN A 7 -38.89 1.87 -9.81
C GLN A 7 -38.59 1.15 -11.14
N ASN A 8 -37.35 1.26 -11.63
CA ASN A 8 -36.90 0.42 -12.75
C ASN A 8 -36.76 -1.05 -12.30
N PRO A 9 -36.64 -2.02 -13.24
CA PRO A 9 -36.52 -3.42 -12.89
C PRO A 9 -35.41 -3.70 -11.86
N ASN A 10 -35.73 -4.56 -10.90
CA ASN A 10 -34.86 -5.00 -9.80
C ASN A 10 -34.39 -3.91 -8.82
N ALA A 11 -34.99 -2.72 -8.82
CA ALA A 11 -34.64 -1.66 -7.87
C ALA A 11 -35.17 -1.94 -6.45
N ILE A 12 -34.40 -1.54 -5.43
CA ILE A 12 -34.75 -1.68 -4.00
C ILE A 12 -34.76 -0.31 -3.33
N ALA A 13 -35.82 0.03 -2.60
CA ALA A 13 -35.91 1.27 -1.82
C ALA A 13 -36.43 1.02 -0.41
N ILE A 14 -35.64 1.36 0.61
CA ILE A 14 -35.98 1.18 2.04
C ILE A 14 -35.67 2.48 2.80
N GLY A 15 -36.68 3.12 3.40
CA GLY A 15 -36.51 4.34 4.20
C GLY A 15 -37.35 5.52 3.72
N ASN A 16 -37.53 6.53 4.57
CA ASN A 16 -38.30 7.71 4.18
C ASN A 16 -37.57 8.48 3.06
N SER A 17 -38.26 8.71 1.94
CA SER A 17 -37.72 9.41 0.77
C SER A 17 -36.51 8.72 0.11
N ALA A 18 -36.28 7.43 0.42
CA ALA A 18 -35.31 6.61 -0.30
C ALA A 18 -35.80 6.33 -1.73
N GLY A 19 -34.96 6.57 -2.74
CA GLY A 19 -35.30 6.33 -4.16
C GLY A 19 -36.61 7.02 -4.59
N ASN A 20 -36.87 8.26 -4.15
CA ASN A 20 -38.19 8.88 -4.22
C ASN A 20 -38.67 9.19 -5.65
N SER A 21 -37.80 9.67 -6.53
CA SER A 21 -38.17 9.96 -7.94
C SER A 21 -37.82 8.85 -8.91
N THR A 22 -36.55 8.64 -9.26
CA THR A 22 -36.16 7.67 -10.30
C THR A 22 -35.01 6.79 -9.83
N GLN A 23 -35.27 5.48 -9.72
CA GLN A 23 -34.22 4.49 -9.47
C GLN A 23 -33.70 3.94 -10.79
N GLY A 24 -32.39 3.88 -10.99
CA GLY A 24 -31.79 3.17 -12.13
C GLY A 24 -32.11 1.68 -12.09
N THR A 25 -31.96 0.98 -13.23
CA THR A 25 -32.06 -0.48 -13.26
C THR A 25 -31.05 -1.09 -12.29
N ASN A 26 -31.49 -2.08 -11.50
CA ASN A 26 -30.71 -2.73 -10.43
C ASN A 26 -30.21 -1.79 -9.30
N ALA A 27 -30.75 -0.58 -9.15
CA ALA A 27 -30.29 0.37 -8.13
C ALA A 27 -30.82 0.04 -6.72
N ILE A 28 -30.01 0.33 -5.69
CA ILE A 28 -30.35 0.08 -4.28
C ILE A 28 -30.28 1.40 -3.51
N ALA A 29 -31.36 1.76 -2.81
CA ALA A 29 -31.44 2.91 -1.92
C ALA A 29 -31.93 2.50 -0.52
N ILE A 30 -31.10 2.64 0.50
CA ILE A 30 -31.42 2.26 1.89
C ILE A 30 -31.08 3.41 2.84
N GLY A 31 -32.06 4.09 3.43
CA GLY A 31 -31.88 5.17 4.41
C GLY A 31 -32.73 6.41 4.15
N TYR A 32 -32.81 7.33 5.13
CA TYR A 32 -33.50 8.60 4.95
C TYR A 32 -32.80 9.45 3.88
N TYR A 33 -33.51 9.79 2.81
CA TYR A 33 -32.99 10.50 1.63
C TYR A 33 -31.83 9.80 0.86
N ALA A 34 -31.63 8.50 1.05
CA ALA A 34 -30.65 7.74 0.25
C ALA A 34 -31.10 7.69 -1.22
N GLY A 35 -30.24 8.11 -2.15
CA GLY A 35 -30.51 8.08 -3.59
C GLY A 35 -31.83 8.76 -3.99
N GLN A 36 -32.24 9.83 -3.29
CA GLN A 36 -33.59 10.40 -3.36
C GLN A 36 -34.04 10.75 -4.78
N ASN A 37 -33.24 11.50 -5.53
CA ASN A 37 -33.70 12.14 -6.76
C ASN A 37 -33.50 11.26 -8.01
N THR A 38 -32.25 10.90 -8.33
CA THR A 38 -31.95 10.06 -9.49
C THR A 38 -30.80 9.13 -9.15
N GLN A 39 -31.02 7.82 -9.19
CA GLN A 39 -29.93 6.84 -9.15
C GLN A 39 -29.53 6.40 -10.55
N GLY A 40 -28.23 6.37 -10.81
CA GLY A 40 -27.67 5.74 -11.99
C GLY A 40 -27.93 4.22 -12.01
N GLU A 41 -27.73 3.61 -13.17
CA GLU A 41 -27.78 2.15 -13.32
C GLU A 41 -26.75 1.47 -12.41
N ASN A 42 -27.14 0.35 -11.79
CA ASN A 42 -26.32 -0.44 -10.86
C ASN A 42 -25.78 0.35 -9.64
N ALA A 43 -26.36 1.51 -9.31
CA ALA A 43 -25.89 2.35 -8.23
C ALA A 43 -26.43 1.92 -6.85
N ILE A 44 -25.60 2.00 -5.80
CA ILE A 44 -25.94 1.59 -4.42
C ILE A 44 -25.77 2.80 -3.48
N ALA A 45 -26.83 3.26 -2.85
CA ALA A 45 -26.79 4.30 -1.80
C ALA A 45 -27.32 3.74 -0.48
N ILE A 46 -26.49 3.76 0.55
CA ILE A 46 -26.80 3.24 1.88
C ILE A 46 -26.47 4.32 2.92
N GLY A 47 -27.43 4.62 3.79
CA GLY A 47 -27.31 5.55 4.89
C GLY A 47 -27.96 6.92 4.65
N ASN A 48 -28.00 7.73 5.72
CA ASN A 48 -28.73 8.99 5.71
C ASN A 48 -28.05 10.02 4.79
N TYR A 49 -28.79 10.59 3.84
CA TYR A 49 -28.29 11.50 2.80
C TYR A 49 -27.11 10.93 1.98
N ALA A 50 -27.11 9.62 1.71
CA ALA A 50 -26.21 9.02 0.72
C ALA A 50 -26.63 9.43 -0.69
N SER A 51 -25.91 10.38 -1.30
CA SER A 51 -26.13 10.93 -2.64
C SER A 51 -27.60 11.27 -2.98
N PRO A 52 -28.25 12.19 -2.23
CA PRO A 52 -29.66 12.52 -2.45
C PRO A 52 -29.95 13.17 -3.81
N ASN A 53 -28.99 13.88 -4.40
CA ASN A 53 -29.25 14.80 -5.53
C ASN A 53 -28.86 14.30 -6.92
N GLY A 54 -28.38 13.06 -7.06
CA GLY A 54 -27.96 12.52 -8.36
C GLY A 54 -26.79 11.58 -8.21
N GLN A 55 -27.08 10.30 -7.99
CA GLN A 55 -26.06 9.28 -7.84
C GLN A 55 -25.58 8.79 -9.22
N PRO A 56 -24.28 8.84 -9.52
CA PRO A 56 -23.73 8.38 -10.80
C PRO A 56 -23.91 6.86 -11.03
N PRO A 57 -23.98 6.39 -12.29
CA PRO A 57 -23.91 4.97 -12.62
C PRO A 57 -22.69 4.25 -12.02
N ASN A 58 -22.84 2.95 -11.75
CA ASN A 58 -21.79 2.07 -11.24
C ASN A 58 -21.08 2.63 -9.98
N SER A 59 -21.83 3.29 -9.09
CA SER A 59 -21.28 3.90 -7.89
C SER A 59 -21.82 3.29 -6.60
N ILE A 60 -20.99 3.26 -5.57
CA ILE A 60 -21.36 2.82 -4.22
C ILE A 60 -21.19 4.00 -3.27
N PHE A 61 -22.24 4.36 -2.55
CA PHE A 61 -22.23 5.38 -1.51
C PHE A 61 -22.66 4.74 -0.19
N ILE A 62 -21.79 4.78 0.81
CA ILE A 62 -22.11 4.42 2.19
C ILE A 62 -21.89 5.67 3.05
N ASN A 63 -22.98 6.25 3.56
CA ASN A 63 -22.93 7.52 4.28
C ASN A 63 -23.58 7.42 5.66
N ALA A 64 -22.76 7.58 6.70
CA ALA A 64 -23.19 7.67 8.08
C ALA A 64 -22.91 9.05 8.70
N THR A 65 -22.55 10.06 7.91
CA THR A 65 -22.21 11.40 8.42
C THR A 65 -23.42 12.26 8.78
N GLY A 66 -24.61 11.91 8.30
CA GLY A 66 -25.83 12.73 8.42
C GLY A 66 -25.86 13.97 7.52
N ASN A 67 -24.78 14.24 6.76
CA ASN A 67 -24.71 15.31 5.78
C ASN A 67 -24.81 14.76 4.36
N SER A 68 -25.26 15.58 3.41
CA SER A 68 -25.34 15.16 2.01
C SER A 68 -23.97 14.86 1.41
N LEU A 69 -23.76 13.63 0.96
CA LEU A 69 -22.57 13.21 0.21
C LEU A 69 -22.88 13.18 -1.30
N ASN A 70 -22.72 14.33 -1.97
CA ASN A 70 -23.02 14.49 -3.40
C ASN A 70 -21.73 14.53 -4.22
N ILE A 71 -21.45 13.47 -4.97
CA ILE A 71 -20.28 13.36 -5.84
C ILE A 71 -20.74 12.80 -7.18
N SER A 72 -20.22 13.33 -8.28
CA SER A 72 -20.74 13.09 -9.64
C SER A 72 -19.92 12.13 -10.50
N ASN A 73 -18.84 11.52 -9.99
CA ASN A 73 -18.03 10.61 -10.81
C ASN A 73 -18.64 9.19 -10.85
N GLU A 74 -18.66 8.61 -12.04
CA GLU A 74 -19.07 7.22 -12.27
C GLU A 74 -17.97 6.22 -11.87
N ASN A 75 -18.32 4.95 -11.75
CA ASN A 75 -17.38 3.85 -11.47
C ASN A 75 -16.54 4.07 -10.19
N ALA A 76 -17.20 4.55 -9.13
CA ALA A 76 -16.52 5.01 -7.91
C ALA A 76 -17.21 4.52 -6.63
N CYS A 77 -16.41 4.34 -5.57
CA CYS A 77 -16.90 4.01 -4.23
C CYS A 77 -16.61 5.16 -3.27
N TYR A 78 -17.63 5.60 -2.54
CA TYR A 78 -17.58 6.68 -1.57
C TYR A 78 -18.09 6.18 -0.23
N ILE A 79 -17.23 6.20 0.78
CA ILE A 79 -17.56 5.79 2.13
C ILE A 79 -17.25 6.98 3.05
N ALA A 80 -18.25 7.43 3.81
CA ALA A 80 -18.07 8.50 4.77
C ALA A 80 -18.86 8.24 6.06
N PRO A 81 -18.24 8.41 7.25
CA PRO A 81 -16.80 8.63 7.45
C PRO A 81 -15.98 7.33 7.35
N ILE A 82 -14.67 7.47 7.10
CA ILE A 82 -13.66 6.49 7.52
C ILE A 82 -12.83 7.22 8.59
N ARG A 83 -12.48 6.56 9.71
CA ARG A 83 -11.73 7.20 10.80
C ARG A 83 -10.27 7.39 10.41
N GLN A 84 -9.74 8.58 10.70
CA GLN A 84 -8.30 8.83 10.66
C GLN A 84 -7.62 8.26 11.90
N GLU A 85 -6.52 7.56 11.68
CA GLU A 85 -5.63 7.06 12.70
C GLU A 85 -4.32 7.88 12.63
N GLN A 86 -4.06 8.67 13.69
CA GLN A 86 -2.88 9.54 13.97
C GLN A 86 -2.00 10.04 12.76
N VAL A 87 -2.27 11.29 12.33
CA VAL A 87 -1.42 12.35 11.69
C VAL A 87 -0.70 12.10 10.31
N PRO A 88 -0.67 13.10 9.38
CA PRO A 88 -0.38 12.94 7.91
C PRO A 88 1.13 12.92 7.52
N PRO A 89 1.51 12.50 6.27
CA PRO A 89 0.99 13.04 4.99
C PRO A 89 0.61 12.06 3.86
N LEU A 90 0.54 10.74 4.09
CA LEU A 90 0.20 9.74 3.07
C LEU A 90 -0.70 8.65 3.62
N TYR A 91 -1.94 8.52 3.14
CA TYR A 91 -2.91 7.59 3.73
C TYR A 91 -2.88 6.20 3.10
N GLY A 92 -2.54 5.17 3.87
CA GLY A 92 -2.87 3.77 3.57
C GLY A 92 -4.22 3.40 4.19
N LEU A 93 -4.98 2.51 3.55
CA LEU A 93 -6.11 1.84 4.20
C LEU A 93 -5.57 0.69 5.05
N PHE A 94 -5.99 0.63 6.31
CA PHE A 94 -5.62 -0.42 7.26
C PHE A 94 -6.86 -1.18 7.69
N TYR A 95 -6.69 -2.47 7.98
CA TYR A 95 -7.73 -3.30 8.57
C TYR A 95 -7.22 -3.84 9.90
N ASP A 96 -7.90 -3.46 10.98
CA ASP A 96 -7.57 -3.91 12.33
C ASP A 96 -8.31 -5.22 12.62
N LEU A 97 -7.58 -6.31 12.84
CA LEU A 97 -8.14 -7.64 13.12
C LEU A 97 -8.82 -7.75 14.50
N SER A 98 -8.54 -6.83 15.43
CA SER A 98 -9.12 -6.82 16.77
C SER A 98 -10.47 -6.12 16.81
N SER A 99 -10.57 -4.97 16.14
CA SER A 99 -11.80 -4.17 16.06
C SER A 99 -12.64 -4.47 14.81
N ASN A 100 -12.06 -5.15 13.82
CA ASN A 100 -12.59 -5.33 12.46
C ASN A 100 -12.85 -4.00 11.74
N GLU A 101 -12.16 -2.92 12.15
CA GLU A 101 -12.33 -1.57 11.59
C GLU A 101 -11.43 -1.37 10.36
N VAL A 102 -11.98 -0.68 9.34
CA VAL A 102 -11.18 -0.09 8.26
C VAL A 102 -10.86 1.35 8.65
N THR A 103 -9.58 1.67 8.77
CA THR A 103 -9.07 3.01 9.10
C THR A 103 -8.15 3.51 7.99
N TYR A 104 -7.71 4.76 8.11
CA TYR A 104 -6.61 5.26 7.30
C TYR A 104 -5.57 6.03 8.14
N SER A 105 -4.28 5.84 7.84
CA SER A 105 -3.15 6.45 8.57
C SER A 105 -1.96 6.73 7.65
N SER A 106 -0.95 7.45 8.15
CA SER A 106 0.34 7.61 7.48
C SER A 106 0.95 6.25 7.05
N LYS A 107 1.70 6.21 5.94
CA LYS A 107 2.45 5.03 5.48
C LYS A 107 3.69 4.76 6.36
N SER A 108 3.44 4.48 7.63
CA SER A 108 4.42 4.09 8.64
C SER A 108 3.84 2.93 9.46
N PHE A 109 4.70 2.22 10.19
CA PHE A 109 4.26 1.23 11.18
C PHE A 109 5.02 1.44 12.48
N ILE A 110 4.40 1.06 13.59
CA ILE A 110 5.00 1.13 14.92
C ILE A 110 5.23 -0.28 15.47
N ILE A 111 6.29 -0.44 16.27
CA ILE A 111 6.51 -1.60 17.13
C ILE A 111 6.82 -1.12 18.55
N ASP A 112 6.55 -1.96 19.55
CA ASP A 112 6.95 -1.68 20.94
C ASP A 112 8.45 -1.44 21.03
N HIS A 113 8.86 -0.43 21.80
CA HIS A 113 10.26 -0.19 22.04
C HIS A 113 10.82 -1.27 22.98
N PRO A 114 11.79 -2.09 22.56
CA PRO A 114 12.20 -3.30 23.29
C PRO A 114 12.88 -3.02 24.65
N LEU A 115 13.25 -1.76 24.92
CA LEU A 115 13.94 -1.34 26.14
C LEU A 115 13.19 -0.27 26.96
N ASP A 116 12.05 0.23 26.47
CA ASP A 116 11.32 1.33 27.11
C ASP A 116 9.82 1.16 26.85
N GLU A 117 9.12 0.62 27.83
CA GLU A 117 7.68 0.30 27.74
C GLU A 117 6.79 1.52 27.47
N ASN A 118 7.30 2.74 27.66
CA ASN A 118 6.55 3.97 27.41
C ASN A 118 6.75 4.52 26.00
N LYS A 119 7.47 3.81 25.12
CA LYS A 119 7.80 4.28 23.77
C LYS A 119 7.42 3.28 22.68
N TYR A 120 7.14 3.84 21.50
CA TYR A 120 7.08 3.11 20.25
C TYR A 120 8.28 3.45 19.37
N LEU A 121 8.73 2.48 18.58
CA LEU A 121 9.61 2.71 17.44
C LEU A 121 8.77 2.92 16.19
N VAL A 122 8.84 4.12 15.62
CA VAL A 122 8.20 4.45 14.34
C VAL A 122 9.14 4.09 13.19
N HIS A 123 8.66 3.25 12.29
CA HIS A 123 9.36 2.87 11.07
C HIS A 123 8.59 3.37 9.85
N ALA A 124 9.32 3.84 8.85
CA ALA A 124 8.78 4.25 7.57
C ALA A 124 9.27 3.32 6.47
N CYS A 125 8.52 3.24 5.37
CA CYS A 125 8.98 2.55 4.17
C CYS A 125 10.16 3.31 3.55
N LEU A 126 11.16 2.58 3.08
CA LEU A 126 12.14 3.14 2.15
C LEU A 126 11.44 3.45 0.82
N GLU A 127 11.63 4.67 0.32
CA GLU A 127 11.15 5.08 -1.00
C GLU A 127 12.32 5.15 -1.97
N GLY A 128 12.14 4.57 -3.16
CA GLY A 128 13.15 4.54 -4.20
C GLY A 128 12.49 4.39 -5.58
N PRO A 129 13.24 4.65 -6.66
CA PRO A 129 12.73 4.59 -8.03
C PRO A 129 12.43 3.15 -8.49
N GLU A 130 12.68 2.14 -7.67
CA GLU A 130 12.46 0.74 -8.03
C GLU A 130 11.77 -0.03 -6.91
N SER A 131 11.10 -1.13 -7.28
CA SER A 131 10.66 -2.14 -6.32
C SER A 131 11.86 -2.96 -5.84
N GLY A 132 12.62 -2.38 -4.93
CA GLY A 132 13.85 -2.96 -4.41
C GLY A 132 13.61 -4.12 -3.44
N VAL A 133 14.53 -5.09 -3.44
CA VAL A 133 14.71 -6.08 -2.38
C VAL A 133 16.04 -5.84 -1.67
N TYR A 134 16.08 -6.14 -0.38
CA TYR A 134 17.27 -5.98 0.45
C TYR A 134 17.48 -7.22 1.31
N TYR A 135 18.69 -7.75 1.27
CA TYR A 135 19.16 -8.83 2.13
C TYR A 135 20.45 -8.40 2.81
N ARG A 136 20.65 -8.76 4.08
CA ARG A 136 21.86 -8.43 4.82
C ARG A 136 22.28 -9.58 5.72
N GLY A 137 23.55 -9.61 6.08
CA GLY A 137 24.06 -10.52 7.10
C GLY A 137 25.51 -10.30 7.43
N VAL A 138 26.07 -11.29 8.12
CA VAL A 138 27.48 -11.39 8.46
C VAL A 138 28.04 -12.63 7.76
N GLY A 139 29.31 -12.59 7.38
CA GLY A 139 30.05 -13.73 6.86
C GLY A 139 31.47 -13.75 7.44
N GLU A 140 32.13 -14.90 7.33
CA GLU A 140 33.49 -15.11 7.85
C GLU A 140 34.30 -15.96 6.88
N ILE A 141 35.54 -15.54 6.62
CA ILE A 141 36.56 -16.34 5.95
C ILE A 141 37.48 -16.92 7.03
N THR A 142 37.71 -18.24 7.00
CA THR A 142 38.56 -18.94 7.97
C THR A 142 39.76 -19.67 7.34
N ASN A 143 39.82 -19.70 6.00
CA ASN A 143 40.79 -20.48 5.22
C ASN A 143 41.78 -19.63 4.39
N ASN A 144 41.83 -18.31 4.61
CA ASN A 144 42.60 -17.33 3.83
C ASN A 144 42.38 -17.43 2.31
N ASN A 145 41.16 -17.76 1.90
CA ASN A 145 40.81 -17.88 0.49
C ASN A 145 39.42 -17.32 0.23
N SER A 146 38.38 -17.96 0.78
CA SER A 146 37.00 -17.54 0.54
C SER A 146 35.97 -18.21 1.43
N THR A 147 34.77 -17.63 1.44
CA THR A 147 33.56 -18.20 2.04
C THR A 147 32.35 -18.01 1.12
N LYS A 148 31.42 -18.97 1.12
CA LYS A 148 30.19 -18.92 0.32
C LYS A 148 29.02 -18.46 1.19
N ILE A 149 28.33 -17.41 0.76
CA ILE A 149 27.12 -16.90 1.40
C ILE A 149 25.90 -17.43 0.64
N LEU A 150 24.98 -18.04 1.38
CA LEU A 150 23.70 -18.50 0.87
C LEU A 150 22.65 -17.42 1.08
N LEU A 151 21.92 -17.10 0.01
CA LEU A 151 20.71 -16.31 0.06
C LEU A 151 19.50 -17.25 0.17
N PRO A 152 18.33 -16.75 0.57
CA PRO A 152 17.09 -17.52 0.43
C PRO A 152 16.93 -18.07 -1.00
N ASP A 153 16.40 -19.29 -1.12
CA ASP A 153 16.31 -20.03 -2.38
C ASP A 153 15.38 -19.39 -3.43
N TYR A 154 14.58 -18.41 -3.03
CA TYR A 154 13.69 -17.66 -3.91
C TYR A 154 14.32 -16.39 -4.51
N VAL A 155 15.52 -15.97 -4.08
CA VAL A 155 16.02 -14.62 -4.42
C VAL A 155 16.17 -14.41 -5.92
N GLU A 156 16.79 -15.34 -6.65
CA GLU A 156 16.97 -15.22 -8.11
C GLU A 156 15.69 -15.45 -8.90
N ALA A 157 14.69 -16.13 -8.31
CA ALA A 157 13.36 -16.22 -8.90
C ALA A 157 12.56 -14.92 -8.71
N LEU A 158 12.86 -14.16 -7.64
CA LEU A 158 12.13 -12.97 -7.24
C LEU A 158 12.72 -11.67 -7.80
N ALA A 159 14.05 -11.59 -7.98
CA ALA A 159 14.72 -10.32 -8.28
C ALA A 159 15.88 -10.45 -9.29
N THR A 160 16.08 -9.39 -10.05
CA THR A 160 17.18 -9.18 -10.99
C THR A 160 18.14 -8.09 -10.51
N ASP A 161 19.19 -7.81 -11.29
CA ASP A 161 20.11 -6.70 -11.06
C ASP A 161 20.74 -6.69 -9.66
N LEU A 162 21.07 -7.89 -9.18
CA LEU A 162 21.60 -8.10 -7.84
C LEU A 162 23.01 -7.52 -7.70
N THR A 163 23.19 -6.63 -6.74
CA THR A 163 24.47 -6.04 -6.36
C THR A 163 24.87 -6.47 -4.95
N VAL A 164 26.16 -6.69 -4.73
CA VAL A 164 26.70 -7.10 -3.43
C VAL A 164 27.64 -6.01 -2.93
N GLN A 165 27.42 -5.56 -1.69
CA GLN A 165 28.33 -4.68 -0.97
C GLN A 165 28.88 -5.43 0.24
N ILE A 166 30.19 -5.34 0.47
CA ILE A 166 30.88 -5.98 1.58
C ILE A 166 31.58 -4.91 2.41
N THR A 167 31.60 -5.07 3.73
CA THR A 167 32.35 -4.22 4.65
C THR A 167 33.11 -5.11 5.63
N PRO A 168 34.46 -5.19 5.56
CA PRO A 168 35.25 -5.94 6.53
C PRO A 168 35.02 -5.42 7.95
N ILE A 169 34.90 -6.33 8.93
CA ILE A 169 34.81 -6.00 10.35
C ILE A 169 36.23 -5.88 10.89
N TYR A 170 36.50 -4.82 11.65
CA TYR A 170 37.80 -4.62 12.28
C TYR A 170 38.05 -5.68 13.36
N SER A 171 39.28 -6.20 13.42
CA SER A 171 39.78 -7.06 14.50
C SER A 171 41.14 -6.54 14.96
N GLU A 172 41.41 -6.63 16.26
CA GLU A 172 42.69 -6.23 16.85
C GLU A 172 43.86 -7.09 16.35
N GLU A 173 43.59 -8.34 15.95
CA GLU A 173 44.58 -9.25 15.36
C GLU A 173 44.97 -8.87 13.93
N ARG A 174 44.35 -7.82 13.37
CA ARG A 174 44.54 -7.41 11.99
C ARG A 174 45.89 -6.71 11.79
N THR A 175 46.80 -7.38 11.10
CA THR A 175 48.13 -6.86 10.77
C THR A 175 48.20 -6.01 9.49
N THR A 176 47.21 -6.12 8.60
CA THR A 176 47.17 -5.43 7.29
C THR A 176 45.75 -5.04 6.88
N THR A 177 45.62 -4.09 5.94
CA THR A 177 44.32 -3.80 5.30
C THR A 177 43.82 -5.04 4.55
N LYS A 178 42.55 -5.42 4.80
CA LYS A 178 41.91 -6.56 4.15
C LYS A 178 41.21 -6.10 2.87
N ILE A 179 41.58 -6.70 1.75
CA ILE A 179 40.89 -6.52 0.46
C ILE A 179 39.94 -7.71 0.33
N LEU A 180 38.64 -7.41 0.14
CA LEU A 180 37.61 -8.42 -0.08
C LEU A 180 36.99 -8.23 -1.46
N GLU A 181 36.72 -9.35 -2.13
CA GLU A 181 36.08 -9.38 -3.45
C GLU A 181 34.84 -10.28 -3.41
N ALA A 182 33.68 -9.76 -3.83
CA ALA A 182 32.46 -10.55 -4.00
C ALA A 182 32.34 -11.07 -5.43
N SER A 183 31.95 -12.34 -5.57
CA SER A 183 31.38 -12.83 -6.82
C SER A 183 30.01 -12.19 -7.08
N ARG A 184 29.55 -12.26 -8.34
CA ARG A 184 28.13 -12.05 -8.64
C ARG A 184 27.27 -13.09 -7.93
N VAL A 185 26.02 -12.74 -7.67
CA VAL A 185 25.02 -13.69 -7.19
C VAL A 185 24.68 -14.67 -8.32
N LYS A 186 24.79 -15.97 -8.03
CA LYS A 186 24.41 -17.10 -8.88
C LYS A 186 23.95 -18.28 -8.03
N ASN A 187 22.90 -18.97 -8.47
CA ASN A 187 22.29 -20.10 -7.76
C ASN A 187 21.97 -19.75 -6.29
N ASN A 188 21.35 -18.59 -6.07
CA ASN A 188 20.99 -18.00 -4.76
C ASN A 188 22.18 -17.91 -3.81
N SER A 189 23.35 -17.58 -4.33
CA SER A 189 24.56 -17.49 -3.52
C SER A 189 25.60 -16.58 -4.13
N PHE A 190 26.52 -16.08 -3.31
CA PHE A 190 27.73 -15.42 -3.77
C PHE A 190 28.91 -15.87 -2.91
N THR A 191 30.12 -15.70 -3.41
CA THR A 191 31.35 -16.05 -2.71
C THR A 191 32.11 -14.77 -2.40
N VAL A 192 32.67 -14.68 -1.20
CA VAL A 192 33.57 -13.60 -0.80
C VAL A 192 34.97 -14.14 -0.70
N HIS A 193 35.91 -13.54 -1.41
CA HIS A 193 37.31 -13.91 -1.46
C HIS A 193 38.15 -12.93 -0.64
N GLY A 194 39.19 -13.44 0.03
CA GLY A 194 40.10 -12.66 0.85
C GLY A 194 40.78 -13.47 1.95
N ASP A 195 41.55 -12.78 2.78
CA ASP A 195 42.14 -13.36 3.98
C ASP A 195 41.09 -13.62 5.07
N ASN A 196 41.50 -14.30 6.15
CA ASN A 196 40.68 -14.47 7.33
C ASN A 196 40.20 -13.14 7.90
N CYS A 197 38.88 -12.99 7.95
CA CYS A 197 38.17 -11.91 8.62
C CYS A 197 36.66 -12.17 8.64
N GLU A 198 35.98 -11.54 9.59
CA GLU A 198 34.53 -11.33 9.54
C GLU A 198 34.20 -10.10 8.68
N PHE A 199 33.01 -10.08 8.08
CA PHE A 199 32.53 -8.98 7.27
C PHE A 199 31.00 -8.87 7.30
N TYR A 200 30.48 -7.65 7.18
CA TYR A 200 29.08 -7.41 6.84
C TYR A 200 28.87 -7.52 5.34
N TRP A 201 27.69 -7.99 4.94
CA TRP A 201 27.28 -7.97 3.55
C TRP A 201 25.85 -7.45 3.39
N ILE A 202 25.62 -6.80 2.26
CA ILE A 202 24.32 -6.32 1.80
C ILE A 202 24.15 -6.76 0.34
N VAL A 203 22.98 -7.33 0.02
CA VAL A 203 22.54 -7.58 -1.35
C VAL A 203 21.31 -6.72 -1.63
N HIS A 204 21.38 -5.91 -2.68
CA HIS A 204 20.23 -5.20 -3.25
C HIS A 204 19.88 -5.79 -4.60
N GLY A 205 18.60 -5.78 -4.96
CA GLY A 205 18.14 -6.15 -6.31
C GLY A 205 16.78 -5.56 -6.64
N LYS A 206 16.35 -5.77 -7.88
CA LYS A 206 15.09 -5.25 -8.43
C LYS A 206 14.08 -6.38 -8.60
N ARG A 207 12.93 -6.29 -7.91
CA ARG A 207 11.87 -7.31 -7.97
C ARG A 207 11.08 -7.30 -9.29
N MET A 208 10.88 -6.11 -9.85
CA MET A 208 10.12 -5.93 -11.08
C MET A 208 10.55 -4.67 -11.80
N SER A 209 10.44 -4.68 -13.13
CA SER A 209 10.67 -3.47 -13.93
C SER A 209 9.60 -2.43 -13.62
N LEU A 210 10.06 -1.22 -13.34
CA LEU A 210 9.24 -0.02 -13.15
C LEU A 210 9.91 1.09 -13.94
N ASP A 211 9.12 1.81 -14.76
CA ASP A 211 9.57 3.06 -15.36
C ASP A 211 9.48 4.15 -14.29
N SER A 212 10.62 4.50 -13.72
CA SER A 212 10.72 5.43 -12.60
C SER A 212 10.66 6.89 -13.04
N GLU A 213 10.93 7.16 -14.31
CA GLU A 213 11.02 8.50 -14.88
C GLU A 213 10.28 8.58 -16.22
N PRO A 214 8.98 8.22 -16.26
CA PRO A 214 8.23 8.28 -17.49
C PRO A 214 8.10 9.72 -17.99
N LEU A 215 7.99 9.87 -19.31
CA LEU A 215 7.69 11.17 -19.89
C LEU A 215 6.33 11.65 -19.40
N LYS A 216 6.21 12.94 -19.05
CA LYS A 216 4.92 13.52 -18.63
C LYS A 216 3.82 13.32 -19.69
N SER A 217 4.19 13.23 -20.96
CA SER A 217 3.26 12.99 -22.07
C SER A 217 2.80 11.53 -22.19
N SER A 218 3.49 10.58 -21.55
CA SER A 218 3.18 9.15 -21.63
C SER A 218 2.40 8.62 -20.43
N VAL A 219 2.09 9.47 -19.45
CA VAL A 219 1.41 9.07 -18.21
C VAL A 219 0.30 10.02 -17.84
N GLU A 220 -0.80 9.47 -17.34
CA GLU A 220 -1.88 10.26 -16.74
C GLU A 220 -1.59 10.40 -15.25
N VAL A 221 -1.27 11.62 -14.81
CA VAL A 221 -0.96 11.87 -13.41
C VAL A 221 -2.24 12.04 -12.60
N LYS A 222 -2.41 11.21 -11.58
CA LYS A 222 -3.55 11.17 -10.66
C LYS A 222 -3.14 11.68 -9.27
N GLY A 223 -4.12 12.25 -8.56
CA GLY A 223 -3.93 12.80 -7.22
C GLY A 223 -3.64 14.31 -7.19
N SER A 224 -3.48 14.85 -5.98
CA SER A 224 -3.26 16.27 -5.71
C SER A 224 -2.21 16.45 -4.60
N GLY A 225 -1.50 17.58 -4.60
CA GLY A 225 -0.47 17.87 -3.61
C GLY A 225 0.93 17.36 -4.00
N PRO A 226 1.85 17.24 -3.03
CA PRO A 226 3.25 16.88 -3.29
C PRO A 226 3.46 15.40 -3.68
N TYR A 227 2.47 14.55 -3.45
CA TYR A 227 2.50 13.14 -3.81
C TYR A 227 1.41 12.85 -4.85
N LYS A 228 1.80 12.23 -5.97
CA LYS A 228 0.95 11.90 -7.12
C LYS A 228 1.32 10.51 -7.61
N TRP A 229 0.43 9.86 -8.34
CA TRP A 229 0.68 8.56 -8.95
C TRP A 229 0.31 8.57 -10.44
N ILE A 230 0.75 7.57 -11.17
CA ILE A 230 0.44 7.33 -12.59
C ILE A 230 -0.47 6.11 -12.75
#